data_AF-A0A4V1LV90-F1
#
_entry.id   AF-A0A4V1LV90-F1
#
_cell.length_a   1.000
_cell.length_b   1.000
_cell.length_c   1.000
_cell.angle_alpha   90.00
_cell.angle_beta   90.00
_cell.angle_gamma   90.00
#
_symmetry.space_group_name_H-M   'P 1'
#
loop_
_entity.id
_entity.type
_entity.pdbx_description
1 polymer ?
#
loop_
_entity_poly.entity_id
_entity_poly.type
_entity_poly.pdbx_seq_one_letter_code
_entity_poly.pdbx_strand_id
1 'polypeptide(L)'
;CAGIYYMRQGNFKEAINYFNKGKEKGSIEAYAQLGSLYLSFLHDNKKAIKNFKIAANAGHGKSAHNLGVYYYKNSKYNEAYKWFMKSYETGDLNSLLSIGLMYDQQKKYTEAIKIYKKVGELGKPRGYYELGTFYQLNKDMQDKEKGIKYYKKCYEMGYGLCAAAIGEYYEEDKKDYKKAIEWYKKGIKLQYRGSFQKLGLLYADILKNYDKAIYWYKRGFNELTCIDCALSLGIIYKNNIKDYDKAIYWYKKGIKLGDARAIQNLGFLYETKLNNNKKAIYWYKKALNTEVRNMAKRRLKKLGVSYE
;
A
#
# COMPACT_ATOMS: atom_id res chain seq x y z
N CYS A 1 -19.17 18.31 -11.26
CA CYS A 1 -19.92 17.27 -12.00
C CYS A 1 -20.88 16.57 -11.04
N ALA A 2 -22.20 16.73 -11.22
CA ALA A 2 -23.22 16.18 -10.31
C ALA A 2 -23.16 14.64 -10.19
N GLY A 3 -22.79 13.92 -11.25
CA GLY A 3 -22.66 12.46 -11.20
C GLY A 3 -21.59 11.98 -10.20
N ILE A 4 -20.44 12.67 -10.10
CA ILE A 4 -19.39 12.34 -9.13
C ILE A 4 -19.87 12.58 -7.70
N TYR A 5 -20.66 13.64 -7.47
CA TYR A 5 -21.25 13.92 -6.17
C TYR A 5 -22.14 12.76 -5.70
N TYR A 6 -23.10 12.33 -6.54
CA TYR A 6 -23.98 11.21 -6.20
C TYR A 6 -23.23 9.90 -6.02
N MET A 7 -22.19 9.65 -6.83
CA MET A 7 -21.31 8.49 -6.66
C MET A 7 -20.62 8.48 -5.29
N ARG A 8 -20.13 9.62 -4.82
CA ARG A 8 -19.50 9.74 -3.48
C ARG A 8 -20.50 9.54 -2.34
N GLN A 9 -21.78 9.86 -2.55
CA GLN A 9 -22.86 9.62 -1.59
C GLN A 9 -23.41 8.19 -1.65
N GLY A 10 -22.89 7.33 -2.53
CA GLY A 10 -23.40 5.97 -2.73
C GLY A 10 -24.73 5.91 -3.51
N ASN A 11 -25.25 7.04 -3.99
CA ASN A 11 -26.43 7.08 -4.84
C ASN A 11 -26.04 6.79 -6.31
N PHE A 12 -25.79 5.52 -6.59
CA PHE A 12 -25.31 5.08 -7.91
C PHE A 12 -26.34 5.25 -9.01
N LYS A 13 -27.64 5.20 -8.69
CA LYS A 13 -28.72 5.41 -9.66
C LYS A 13 -28.66 6.83 -10.24
N GLU A 14 -28.59 7.84 -9.39
CA GLU A 14 -28.46 9.22 -9.84
C GLU A 14 -27.11 9.47 -10.50
N ALA A 15 -26.02 8.89 -9.98
CA ALA A 15 -24.72 8.99 -10.63
C ALA A 15 -24.77 8.53 -12.10
N ILE A 16 -25.38 7.36 -12.36
CA ILE A 16 -25.57 6.82 -13.72
C ILE A 16 -26.40 7.78 -14.58
N ASN A 17 -27.50 8.32 -14.04
CA ASN A 17 -28.37 9.26 -14.75
C ASN A 17 -27.59 10.49 -15.23
N TYR A 18 -26.83 11.13 -14.34
CA TYR A 18 -26.02 12.30 -14.69
C TYR A 18 -24.90 11.99 -15.67
N PHE A 19 -24.23 10.83 -15.54
CA PHE A 19 -23.22 10.46 -16.51
C PHE A 19 -23.82 10.12 -17.89
N ASN A 20 -25.01 9.51 -17.96
CA ASN A 20 -25.69 9.30 -19.25
C ASN A 20 -26.07 10.62 -19.93
N LYS A 21 -26.59 11.61 -19.18
CA LYS A 21 -26.79 12.97 -19.71
C LYS A 21 -25.49 13.59 -20.24
N GLY A 22 -24.38 13.34 -19.55
CA GLY A 22 -23.05 13.76 -20.02
C GLY A 22 -22.66 13.09 -21.34
N LYS A 23 -22.94 11.79 -21.50
CA LYS A 23 -22.67 11.04 -22.74
C LYS A 23 -23.51 11.52 -23.90
N GLU A 24 -24.79 11.85 -23.68
CA GLU A 24 -25.68 12.43 -24.70
C GLU A 24 -25.12 13.75 -25.23
N LYS A 25 -24.41 14.50 -24.38
CA LYS A 25 -23.69 15.73 -24.75
C LYS A 25 -22.27 15.48 -25.28
N GLY A 26 -21.91 14.24 -25.60
CA GLY A 26 -20.59 13.88 -26.14
C GLY A 26 -19.43 13.87 -25.14
N SER A 27 -19.69 13.93 -23.82
CA SER A 27 -18.64 13.99 -22.82
C SER A 27 -17.89 12.65 -22.70
N ILE A 28 -16.61 12.64 -23.12
CA ILE A 28 -15.70 11.51 -22.95
C ILE A 28 -15.45 11.18 -21.47
N GLU A 29 -15.38 12.22 -20.63
CA GLU A 29 -15.24 12.07 -19.18
C GLU A 29 -16.43 11.29 -18.59
N ALA A 30 -17.64 11.50 -19.10
CA ALA A 30 -18.82 10.78 -18.63
C ALA A 30 -18.74 9.27 -18.92
N TYR A 31 -18.17 8.87 -20.07
CA TYR A 31 -17.84 7.47 -20.34
C TYR A 31 -16.78 6.95 -19.35
N ALA A 32 -15.70 7.70 -19.10
CA ALA A 32 -14.67 7.29 -18.16
C ALA A 32 -15.21 7.08 -16.73
N GLN A 33 -16.05 8.01 -16.25
CA GLN A 33 -16.66 7.94 -14.92
C GLN A 33 -17.67 6.78 -14.80
N LEU A 34 -18.48 6.51 -15.83
CA LEU A 34 -19.32 5.31 -15.85
C LEU A 34 -18.51 4.03 -15.83
N GLY A 35 -17.40 3.99 -16.59
CA GLY A 35 -16.47 2.89 -16.56
C GLY A 35 -15.98 2.60 -15.15
N SER A 36 -15.54 3.64 -14.44
CA SER A 36 -15.08 3.55 -13.05
C SER A 36 -16.18 3.12 -12.09
N LEU A 37 -17.39 3.67 -12.23
CA LEU A 37 -18.53 3.33 -11.39
C LEU A 37 -18.88 1.83 -11.50
N TYR A 38 -18.98 1.34 -12.75
CA TYR A 38 -19.29 -0.06 -13.00
C TYR A 38 -18.21 -1.00 -12.50
N LEU A 39 -16.93 -0.64 -12.63
CA LEU A 39 -15.82 -1.48 -12.18
C LEU A 39 -15.73 -1.53 -10.65
N SER A 40 -15.77 -0.37 -9.99
CA SER A 40 -15.40 -0.24 -8.58
C SER A 40 -16.56 -0.47 -7.60
N PHE A 41 -17.79 -0.16 -7.99
CA PHE A 41 -18.94 -0.18 -7.06
C PHE A 41 -20.03 -1.18 -7.46
N LEU A 42 -20.28 -1.33 -8.77
CA LEU A 42 -21.35 -2.21 -9.26
C LEU A 42 -20.82 -3.58 -9.73
N HIS A 43 -19.50 -3.72 -9.80
CA HIS A 43 -18.80 -4.93 -10.23
C HIS A 43 -19.28 -5.50 -11.59
N ASP A 44 -19.73 -4.62 -12.49
CA ASP A 44 -20.15 -4.95 -13.85
C ASP A 44 -19.00 -4.70 -14.84
N ASN A 45 -18.10 -5.68 -14.94
CA ASN A 45 -16.92 -5.60 -15.81
C ASN A 45 -17.29 -5.38 -17.28
N LYS A 46 -18.39 -5.97 -17.76
CA LYS A 46 -18.82 -5.86 -19.16
C LYS A 46 -19.16 -4.40 -19.50
N LYS A 47 -19.98 -3.74 -18.67
CA LYS A 47 -20.30 -2.32 -18.85
C LYS A 47 -19.09 -1.43 -18.61
N ALA A 48 -18.24 -1.75 -17.64
CA ALA A 48 -17.02 -1.00 -17.38
C ALA A 48 -16.11 -0.94 -18.62
N ILE A 49 -15.79 -2.10 -19.20
CA ILE A 49 -14.92 -2.23 -20.38
C ILE A 49 -15.54 -1.52 -21.58
N LYS A 50 -16.86 -1.65 -21.80
CA LYS A 50 -17.54 -0.96 -22.91
C LYS A 50 -17.33 0.56 -22.83
N ASN A 51 -17.57 1.15 -21.65
CA ASN A 51 -17.42 2.58 -21.46
C ASN A 51 -15.94 3.02 -21.52
N PHE A 52 -15.03 2.26 -20.90
CA PHE A 52 -13.61 2.57 -20.99
C PHE A 52 -13.07 2.49 -22.41
N LYS A 53 -13.49 1.52 -23.23
CA LYS A 53 -13.06 1.41 -24.64
C LYS A 53 -13.45 2.66 -25.43
N ILE A 54 -14.67 3.15 -25.27
CA ILE A 54 -15.13 4.38 -25.92
C ILE A 54 -14.24 5.55 -25.49
N ALA A 55 -14.06 5.74 -24.18
CA ALA A 55 -13.27 6.85 -23.66
C ALA A 55 -11.79 6.77 -24.07
N ALA A 56 -11.18 5.60 -23.95
CA ALA A 56 -9.79 5.36 -24.31
C ALA A 56 -9.56 5.55 -25.81
N ASN A 57 -10.52 5.14 -26.65
CA ASN A 57 -10.43 5.38 -28.10
C ASN A 57 -10.53 6.85 -28.48
N ALA A 58 -11.20 7.65 -27.67
CA ALA A 58 -11.22 9.11 -27.78
C ALA A 58 -10.02 9.81 -27.10
N GLY A 59 -8.95 9.07 -26.75
CA GLY A 59 -7.72 9.64 -26.18
C GLY A 59 -7.71 9.80 -24.66
N HIS A 60 -8.70 9.26 -23.93
CA HIS A 60 -8.71 9.34 -22.47
C HIS A 60 -7.70 8.34 -21.85
N GLY A 61 -6.50 8.83 -21.50
CA GLY A 61 -5.38 8.05 -20.98
C GLY A 61 -5.73 7.15 -19.80
N LYS A 62 -6.36 7.69 -18.75
CA LYS A 62 -6.72 6.88 -17.55
C LYS A 62 -7.67 5.71 -17.88
N SER A 63 -8.54 5.87 -18.88
CA SER A 63 -9.40 4.76 -19.34
C SER A 63 -8.58 3.70 -20.07
N ALA A 64 -7.60 4.12 -20.88
CA ALA A 64 -6.66 3.21 -21.52
C ALA A 64 -5.82 2.46 -20.46
N HIS A 65 -5.31 3.14 -19.42
CA HIS A 65 -4.62 2.50 -18.29
C HIS A 65 -5.51 1.43 -17.62
N ASN A 66 -6.76 1.77 -17.30
CA ASN A 66 -7.69 0.84 -16.65
C ASN A 66 -7.99 -0.39 -17.51
N LEU A 67 -8.10 -0.22 -18.84
CA LEU A 67 -8.21 -1.35 -19.76
C LEU A 67 -6.93 -2.20 -19.75
N GLY A 68 -5.76 -1.56 -19.76
CA GLY A 68 -4.47 -2.24 -19.62
C GLY A 68 -4.42 -3.11 -18.38
N VAL A 69 -4.77 -2.56 -17.21
CA VAL A 69 -4.84 -3.29 -15.93
C VAL A 69 -5.84 -4.45 -16.01
N TYR A 70 -7.01 -4.23 -16.59
CA TYR A 70 -8.02 -5.28 -16.75
C TYR A 70 -7.47 -6.45 -17.57
N TYR A 71 -6.92 -6.18 -18.75
CA TYR A 71 -6.38 -7.23 -19.62
C TYR A 71 -5.17 -7.93 -18.99
N TYR A 72 -4.31 -7.18 -18.31
CA TYR A 72 -3.16 -7.72 -17.57
C TYR A 72 -3.59 -8.72 -16.48
N LYS A 73 -4.58 -8.36 -15.65
CA LYS A 73 -5.12 -9.25 -14.61
C LYS A 73 -5.76 -10.52 -15.18
N ASN A 74 -6.19 -10.49 -16.43
CA ASN A 74 -6.76 -11.63 -17.15
C ASN A 74 -5.72 -12.35 -18.03
N SER A 75 -4.42 -12.10 -17.81
CA SER A 75 -3.31 -12.70 -18.57
C SER A 75 -3.35 -12.46 -20.09
N LYS A 76 -4.10 -11.44 -20.54
CA LYS A 76 -4.20 -11.02 -21.95
C LYS A 76 -3.14 -9.97 -22.25
N TYR A 77 -1.87 -10.37 -22.18
CA TYR A 77 -0.73 -9.46 -22.20
C TYR A 77 -0.60 -8.61 -23.46
N ASN A 78 -0.92 -9.17 -24.64
CA ASN A 78 -0.89 -8.40 -25.89
C ASN A 78 -1.89 -7.24 -25.88
N GLU A 79 -3.09 -7.46 -25.35
CA GLU A 79 -4.09 -6.41 -25.25
C GLU A 79 -3.74 -5.43 -24.12
N ALA A 80 -3.23 -5.93 -23.00
CA ALA A 80 -2.72 -5.09 -21.93
C ALA A 80 -1.66 -4.11 -22.44
N TYR A 81 -0.69 -4.61 -23.21
CA TYR A 81 0.37 -3.81 -23.82
C TYR A 81 -0.20 -2.69 -24.71
N LYS A 82 -1.12 -3.01 -25.63
CA LYS A 82 -1.73 -2.00 -26.52
C LYS A 82 -2.40 -0.88 -25.74
N TRP A 83 -3.17 -1.22 -24.71
CA TRP A 83 -3.87 -0.23 -23.90
C TRP A 83 -2.94 0.58 -22.99
N PHE A 84 -1.91 -0.06 -22.41
CA PHE A 84 -0.90 0.67 -21.66
C PHE A 84 -0.09 1.60 -22.56
N MET A 85 0.27 1.20 -23.76
CA MET A 85 0.97 2.06 -24.73
C MET A 85 0.10 3.26 -25.10
N LYS A 86 -1.18 3.03 -25.43
CA LYS A 86 -2.13 4.11 -25.70
C LYS A 86 -2.28 5.10 -24.53
N SER A 87 -2.23 4.61 -23.29
CA SER A 87 -2.22 5.49 -22.11
C SER A 87 -0.89 6.24 -21.96
N TYR A 88 0.24 5.58 -22.19
CA TYR A 88 1.56 6.19 -22.15
C TYR A 88 1.73 7.31 -23.20
N GLU A 89 1.13 7.16 -24.38
CA GLU A 89 1.09 8.21 -25.42
C GLU A 89 0.43 9.51 -24.93
N THR A 90 -0.41 9.44 -23.89
CA THR A 90 -1.01 10.62 -23.22
C THR A 90 -0.14 11.17 -22.07
N GLY A 91 1.07 10.65 -21.88
CA GLY A 91 2.02 11.04 -20.84
C GLY A 91 1.95 10.21 -19.55
N ASP A 92 1.13 9.15 -19.49
CA ASP A 92 1.01 8.33 -18.26
C ASP A 92 2.19 7.36 -18.07
N LEU A 93 3.19 7.79 -17.32
CA LEU A 93 4.32 6.96 -16.91
C LEU A 93 3.94 5.79 -15.99
N ASN A 94 2.72 5.72 -15.42
CA ASN A 94 2.28 4.52 -14.70
C ASN A 94 2.02 3.37 -15.68
N SER A 95 1.43 3.65 -16.83
CA SER A 95 1.22 2.63 -17.85
C SER A 95 2.53 2.07 -18.40
N LEU A 96 3.53 2.93 -18.64
CA LEU A 96 4.87 2.46 -19.04
C LEU A 96 5.49 1.59 -17.94
N LEU A 97 5.35 1.96 -16.66
CA LEU A 97 5.81 1.14 -15.55
C LEU A 97 5.07 -0.22 -15.48
N SER A 98 3.76 -0.23 -15.72
CA SER A 98 2.95 -1.45 -15.79
C SER A 98 3.39 -2.39 -16.90
N ILE A 99 3.85 -1.86 -18.04
CA ILE A 99 4.47 -2.68 -19.11
C ILE A 99 5.74 -3.35 -18.59
N GLY A 100 6.59 -2.64 -17.86
CA GLY A 100 7.80 -3.21 -17.25
C GLY A 100 7.47 -4.35 -16.28
N LEU A 101 6.52 -4.12 -15.37
CA LEU A 101 6.04 -5.14 -14.40
C LEU A 101 5.44 -6.35 -15.12
N MET A 102 4.72 -6.13 -16.22
CA MET A 102 4.15 -7.19 -17.03
C MET A 102 5.22 -8.03 -17.73
N TYR A 103 6.32 -7.42 -18.21
CA TYR A 103 7.45 -8.17 -18.77
C TYR A 103 8.19 -8.97 -17.70
N ASP A 104 8.40 -8.37 -16.53
CA ASP A 104 9.06 -9.02 -15.39
C ASP A 104 8.30 -10.28 -14.94
N GLN A 105 6.98 -10.20 -14.82
CA GLN A 105 6.13 -11.36 -14.51
C GLN A 105 6.22 -12.47 -15.58
N GLN A 106 6.42 -12.10 -16.84
CA GLN A 106 6.64 -13.05 -17.94
C GLN A 106 8.10 -13.54 -18.04
N LYS A 107 8.97 -13.15 -17.09
CA LYS A 107 10.42 -13.41 -17.10
C LYS A 107 11.15 -12.85 -18.32
N LYS A 108 10.56 -11.84 -18.97
CA LYS A 108 11.17 -11.07 -20.08
C LYS A 108 12.03 -9.96 -19.47
N TYR A 109 13.08 -10.37 -18.77
CA TYR A 109 13.86 -9.48 -17.89
C TYR A 109 14.59 -8.37 -18.65
N THR A 110 15.11 -8.66 -19.84
CA THR A 110 15.80 -7.67 -20.68
C THR A 110 14.87 -6.50 -21.03
N GLU A 111 13.63 -6.80 -21.40
CA GLU A 111 12.59 -5.82 -21.71
C GLU A 111 12.14 -5.08 -20.46
N ALA A 112 11.92 -5.80 -19.35
CA ALA A 112 11.55 -5.19 -18.07
C ALA A 112 12.59 -4.16 -17.61
N ILE A 113 13.88 -4.53 -17.61
CA ILE A 113 14.99 -3.64 -17.23
C ILE A 113 15.02 -2.40 -18.12
N LYS A 114 14.89 -2.55 -19.45
CA LYS A 114 14.87 -1.42 -20.39
C LYS A 114 13.72 -0.45 -20.06
N ILE A 115 12.53 -0.99 -19.79
CA ILE A 115 11.35 -0.18 -19.49
C ILE A 115 11.49 0.52 -18.14
N TYR A 116 11.90 -0.18 -17.08
CA TYR A 116 12.09 0.44 -15.77
C TYR A 116 13.14 1.56 -15.81
N LYS A 117 14.25 1.34 -16.54
CA LYS A 117 15.29 2.35 -16.74
C LYS A 117 14.72 3.58 -17.43
N LYS A 118 13.99 3.38 -18.54
CA LYS A 118 13.32 4.45 -19.28
C LYS A 118 12.35 5.24 -18.39
N VAL A 119 11.57 4.58 -17.54
CA VAL A 119 10.67 5.26 -16.59
C VAL A 119 11.45 6.16 -15.63
N GLY A 120 12.59 5.69 -15.11
CA GLY A 120 13.49 6.48 -14.26
C GLY A 120 14.10 7.68 -15.01
N GLU A 121 14.57 7.46 -16.23
CA GLU A 121 15.14 8.50 -17.12
C GLU A 121 14.10 9.57 -17.49
N LEU A 122 12.82 9.21 -17.59
CA LEU A 122 11.70 10.13 -17.80
C LEU A 122 11.25 10.87 -16.52
N GLY A 123 12.05 10.84 -15.46
CA GLY A 123 11.81 11.64 -14.25
C GLY A 123 10.88 10.98 -13.22
N LYS A 124 10.55 9.68 -13.36
CA LYS A 124 9.74 8.96 -12.37
C LYS A 124 10.60 8.04 -11.49
N PRO A 125 10.81 8.38 -10.20
CA PRO A 125 11.72 7.65 -9.30
C PRO A 125 11.39 6.16 -9.17
N ARG A 126 10.11 5.82 -9.29
CA ARG A 126 9.64 4.44 -9.19
C ARG A 126 10.28 3.52 -10.23
N GLY A 127 10.66 4.00 -11.42
CA GLY A 127 11.39 3.18 -12.39
C GLY A 127 12.74 2.69 -11.86
N TYR A 128 13.51 3.57 -11.22
CA TYR A 128 14.76 3.18 -10.56
C TYR A 128 14.54 2.37 -9.29
N TYR A 129 13.44 2.59 -8.56
CA TYR A 129 13.06 1.71 -7.45
C TYR A 129 12.84 0.28 -7.93
N GLU A 130 12.00 0.06 -8.95
CA GLU A 130 11.75 -1.30 -9.45
C GLU A 130 13.03 -1.95 -9.99
N LEU A 131 13.94 -1.20 -10.63
CA LEU A 131 15.27 -1.73 -11.00
C LEU A 131 16.10 -2.14 -9.79
N GLY A 132 16.12 -1.33 -8.75
CA GLY A 132 16.82 -1.64 -7.51
C GLY A 132 16.28 -2.93 -6.89
N THR A 133 14.95 -3.07 -6.84
CA THR A 133 14.27 -4.27 -6.33
C THR A 133 14.52 -5.48 -7.20
N PHE A 134 14.47 -5.32 -8.52
CA PHE A 134 14.76 -6.38 -9.48
C PHE A 134 16.16 -6.99 -9.22
N TYR A 135 17.20 -6.17 -9.19
CA TYR A 135 18.57 -6.66 -8.97
C TYR A 135 18.80 -7.20 -7.55
N GLN A 136 18.02 -6.78 -6.55
CA GLN A 136 18.13 -7.31 -5.19
C GLN A 136 17.48 -8.69 -5.03
N LEU A 137 16.31 -8.91 -5.65
CA LEU A 137 15.45 -10.06 -5.36
C LEU A 137 15.39 -11.10 -6.48
N ASN A 138 15.67 -10.73 -7.73
CA ASN A 138 15.62 -11.67 -8.85
C ASN A 138 16.79 -12.66 -8.75
N LYS A 139 16.51 -13.95 -8.56
CA LYS A 139 17.53 -14.99 -8.35
C LYS A 139 18.41 -15.22 -9.58
N ASP A 140 17.85 -15.07 -10.78
CA ASP A 140 18.55 -15.35 -12.04
C ASP A 140 19.54 -14.22 -12.40
N MET A 141 19.26 -13.00 -11.93
CA MET A 141 19.95 -11.77 -12.32
C MET A 141 20.43 -10.96 -11.11
N GLN A 142 20.63 -11.61 -9.95
CA GLN A 142 20.90 -10.91 -8.70
C GLN A 142 22.22 -10.15 -8.75
N ASP A 143 22.18 -8.86 -8.43
CA ASP A 143 23.34 -7.99 -8.26
C ASP A 143 22.98 -6.90 -7.25
N LYS A 144 23.18 -7.20 -5.96
CA LYS A 144 22.75 -6.31 -4.88
C LYS A 144 23.43 -4.95 -4.93
N GLU A 145 24.72 -4.89 -5.27
CA GLU A 145 25.46 -3.63 -5.39
C GLU A 145 24.92 -2.77 -6.52
N LYS A 146 24.58 -3.36 -7.67
CA LYS A 146 23.88 -2.67 -8.77
C LYS A 146 22.47 -2.23 -8.37
N GLY A 147 21.75 -3.05 -7.62
CA GLY A 147 20.45 -2.69 -7.05
C GLY A 147 20.55 -1.43 -6.17
N ILE A 148 21.58 -1.36 -5.32
CA ILE A 148 21.86 -0.18 -4.49
C ILE A 148 22.19 1.06 -5.32
N LYS A 149 22.92 0.92 -6.43
CA LYS A 149 23.17 2.06 -7.35
C LYS A 149 21.86 2.63 -7.91
N TYR A 150 20.88 1.79 -8.25
CA TYR A 150 19.57 2.27 -8.71
C TYR A 150 18.72 2.86 -7.59
N TYR A 151 18.73 2.27 -6.38
CA TYR A 151 18.08 2.91 -5.24
C TYR A 151 18.69 4.27 -4.92
N LYS A 152 20.00 4.48 -5.09
CA LYS A 152 20.63 5.79 -4.92
C LYS A 152 20.10 6.81 -5.93
N LYS A 153 20.04 6.47 -7.22
CA LYS A 153 19.41 7.33 -8.25
C LYS A 153 17.97 7.69 -7.89
N CYS A 154 17.20 6.70 -7.46
CA CYS A 154 15.83 6.91 -7.00
C CYS A 154 15.73 7.86 -5.78
N TYR A 155 16.63 7.69 -4.81
CA TYR A 155 16.72 8.55 -3.63
C TYR A 155 17.10 9.99 -3.98
N GLU A 156 18.04 10.18 -4.90
CA GLU A 156 18.47 11.50 -5.41
C GLU A 156 17.31 12.27 -6.06
N MET A 157 16.29 11.55 -6.57
CA MET A 157 15.04 12.13 -7.06
C MET A 157 13.99 12.40 -5.97
N GLY A 158 14.37 12.33 -4.69
CA GLY A 158 13.51 12.66 -3.54
C GLY A 158 12.58 11.55 -3.09
N TYR A 159 12.72 10.30 -3.59
CA TYR A 159 11.82 9.22 -3.21
C TYR A 159 12.31 8.48 -1.94
N GLY A 160 11.78 8.86 -0.78
CA GLY A 160 12.22 8.37 0.53
C GLY A 160 12.12 6.85 0.74
N LEU A 161 11.24 6.16 0.00
CA LEU A 161 11.17 4.68 -0.02
C LEU A 161 12.54 4.06 -0.40
N CYS A 162 13.27 4.68 -1.32
CA CYS A 162 14.56 4.19 -1.78
C CYS A 162 15.65 4.35 -0.71
N ALA A 163 15.60 5.39 0.13
CA ALA A 163 16.47 5.47 1.30
C ALA A 163 16.18 4.33 2.29
N ALA A 164 14.91 3.97 2.49
CA ALA A 164 14.56 2.84 3.34
C ALA A 164 15.06 1.51 2.77
N ALA A 165 14.95 1.29 1.45
CA ALA A 165 15.46 0.08 0.81
C ALA A 165 17.00 -0.05 0.93
N ILE A 166 17.73 1.07 0.85
CA ILE A 166 19.19 1.07 1.11
C ILE A 166 19.47 0.78 2.59
N GLY A 167 18.68 1.34 3.51
CA GLY A 167 18.80 1.04 4.94
C GLY A 167 18.61 -0.44 5.25
N GLU A 168 17.61 -1.06 4.62
CA GLU A 168 17.31 -2.49 4.76
C GLU A 168 18.46 -3.36 4.26
N TYR A 169 19.11 -3.00 3.14
CA TYR A 169 20.32 -3.67 2.69
C TYR A 169 21.46 -3.62 3.72
N TYR A 170 21.69 -2.46 4.35
CA TYR A 170 22.71 -2.37 5.40
C TYR A 170 22.32 -3.17 6.64
N GLU A 171 21.04 -3.22 7.00
CA GLU A 171 20.52 -3.97 8.14
C GLU A 171 20.60 -5.49 7.93
N GLU A 172 20.12 -5.97 6.78
CA GLU A 172 19.91 -7.39 6.54
C GLU A 172 21.15 -8.06 5.94
N ASP A 173 21.75 -7.47 4.91
CA ASP A 173 22.87 -8.06 4.18
C ASP A 173 24.22 -7.77 4.84
N LYS A 174 24.48 -6.50 5.17
CA LYS A 174 25.79 -6.08 5.70
C LYS A 174 25.87 -6.16 7.23
N LYS A 175 24.73 -6.27 7.92
CA LYS A 175 24.62 -6.14 9.38
C LYS A 175 25.28 -4.86 9.93
N ASP A 176 25.35 -3.81 9.11
CA ASP A 176 25.87 -2.49 9.46
C ASP A 176 24.71 -1.62 9.97
N TYR A 177 24.32 -1.85 11.22
CA TYR A 177 23.17 -1.18 11.82
C TYR A 177 23.36 0.34 11.93
N LYS A 178 24.62 0.83 12.04
CA LYS A 178 24.91 2.26 12.06
C LYS A 178 24.52 2.90 10.73
N LYS A 179 24.96 2.32 9.60
CA LYS A 179 24.57 2.81 8.27
C LYS A 179 23.08 2.61 8.00
N ALA A 180 22.49 1.50 8.45
CA ALA A 180 21.04 1.31 8.33
C ALA A 180 20.27 2.46 9.01
N ILE A 181 20.64 2.83 10.23
CA ILE A 181 20.04 3.95 10.97
C ILE A 181 20.20 5.27 10.20
N GLU A 182 21.38 5.54 9.64
CA GLU A 182 21.63 6.74 8.85
C GLU A 182 20.71 6.82 7.62
N TRP A 183 20.55 5.71 6.90
CA TRP A 183 19.70 5.64 5.72
C TRP A 183 18.21 5.73 6.06
N TYR A 184 17.75 5.09 7.12
CA TYR A 184 16.37 5.27 7.57
C TYR A 184 16.09 6.72 7.99
N LYS A 185 17.03 7.40 8.66
CA LYS A 185 16.91 8.84 8.95
C LYS A 185 16.81 9.68 7.67
N LYS A 186 17.54 9.32 6.60
CA LYS A 186 17.39 9.98 5.28
C LYS A 186 15.99 9.77 4.70
N GLY A 187 15.41 8.57 4.83
CA GLY A 187 14.03 8.31 4.42
C GLY A 187 13.00 9.15 5.18
N ILE A 188 13.19 9.35 6.50
CA ILE A 188 12.37 10.24 7.31
C ILE A 188 12.45 11.68 6.81
N LYS A 189 13.65 12.18 6.48
CA LYS A 189 13.82 13.54 5.94
C LYS A 189 13.00 13.75 4.65
N LEU A 190 12.88 12.70 3.83
CA LEU A 190 12.04 12.67 2.63
C LEU A 190 10.58 12.25 2.91
N GLN A 191 10.11 12.42 4.14
CA GLN A 191 8.72 12.17 4.55
C GLN A 191 8.24 10.72 4.33
N TYR A 192 9.14 9.75 4.23
CA TYR A 192 8.75 8.35 4.10
C TYR A 192 8.48 7.73 5.48
N ARG A 193 7.18 7.64 5.82
CA ARG A 193 6.71 7.11 7.12
C ARG A 193 7.23 5.71 7.45
N GLY A 194 7.46 4.86 6.45
CA GLY A 194 7.96 3.49 6.66
C GLY A 194 9.35 3.44 7.30
N SER A 195 10.16 4.50 7.15
CA SER A 195 11.47 4.58 7.82
C SER A 195 11.38 4.71 9.34
N PHE A 196 10.32 5.31 9.89
CA PHE A 196 10.08 5.30 11.34
C PHE A 196 9.84 3.88 11.84
N GLN A 197 9.03 3.11 11.10
CA GLN A 197 8.74 1.73 11.44
C GLN A 197 10.02 0.88 11.41
N LYS A 198 10.83 1.00 10.35
CA LYS A 198 12.10 0.28 10.22
C LYS A 198 13.08 0.63 11.35
N LEU A 199 13.25 1.91 11.70
CA LEU A 199 14.08 2.31 12.85
C LEU A 199 13.58 1.73 14.17
N GLY A 200 12.27 1.82 14.41
CA GLY A 200 11.68 1.30 15.63
C GLY A 200 11.85 -0.21 15.76
N LEU A 201 11.70 -0.96 14.67
CA LEU A 201 11.91 -2.42 14.63
C LEU A 201 13.38 -2.75 14.87
N LEU A 202 14.31 -2.08 14.18
CA LEU A 202 15.75 -2.27 14.39
C LEU A 202 16.14 -2.05 15.86
N TYR A 203 15.64 -0.98 16.49
CA TYR A 203 15.92 -0.73 17.91
C TYR A 203 15.26 -1.75 18.84
N ALA A 204 14.01 -2.15 18.60
CA ALA A 204 13.28 -3.06 19.48
C ALA A 204 13.77 -4.51 19.37
N ASP A 205 13.97 -4.99 18.15
CA ASP A 205 14.11 -6.42 17.87
C ASP A 205 15.57 -6.84 17.79
N ILE A 206 16.44 -6.00 17.23
CA ILE A 206 17.87 -6.31 17.06
C ILE A 206 18.69 -5.69 18.18
N LEU A 207 18.60 -4.36 18.35
CA LEU A 207 19.44 -3.64 19.33
C LEU A 207 18.90 -3.69 20.76
N LYS A 208 17.70 -4.26 20.96
CA LYS A 208 16.99 -4.38 22.26
C LYS A 208 16.93 -3.07 23.07
N ASN A 209 16.89 -1.93 22.39
CA ASN A 209 16.77 -0.61 23.00
C ASN A 209 15.33 -0.10 22.85
N TYR A 210 14.48 -0.46 23.82
CA TYR A 210 13.06 -0.14 23.77
C TYR A 210 12.77 1.35 23.91
N ASP A 211 13.58 2.12 24.64
CA ASP A 211 13.39 3.56 24.77
C ASP A 211 13.58 4.28 23.44
N LYS A 212 14.63 3.93 22.68
CA LYS A 212 14.83 4.46 21.33
C LYS A 212 13.75 3.98 20.37
N ALA A 213 13.32 2.72 20.47
CA ALA A 213 12.21 2.22 19.65
C ALA A 213 10.93 3.03 19.91
N ILE A 214 10.56 3.23 21.18
CA ILE A 214 9.41 4.04 21.60
C ILE A 214 9.55 5.48 21.10
N TYR A 215 10.73 6.07 21.21
CA TYR A 215 11.01 7.41 20.70
C TYR A 215 10.70 7.51 19.20
N TRP A 216 11.26 6.61 18.37
CA TRP A 216 11.05 6.64 16.93
C TRP A 216 9.61 6.36 16.53
N TYR A 217 8.94 5.40 17.18
CA TYR A 217 7.54 5.13 16.90
C TYR A 217 6.62 6.30 17.30
N LYS A 218 6.83 6.93 18.46
CA LYS A 218 6.05 8.10 18.88
C LYS A 218 6.22 9.25 17.90
N ARG A 219 7.47 9.49 17.50
CA ARG A 219 7.80 10.52 16.53
C ARG A 219 7.15 10.25 15.17
N GLY A 220 7.20 9.02 14.66
CA GLY A 220 6.55 8.65 13.41
C GLY A 220 5.02 8.74 13.46
N PHE A 221 4.41 8.42 14.60
CA PHE A 221 2.97 8.63 14.80
C PHE A 221 2.61 10.12 14.77
N ASN A 222 3.36 10.96 15.48
CA ASN A 222 3.07 12.38 15.60
C ASN A 222 3.37 13.18 14.33
N GLU A 223 4.48 12.87 13.63
CA GLU A 223 4.92 13.64 12.46
C GLU A 223 4.22 13.20 11.17
N LEU A 224 3.99 11.89 10.99
CA LEU A 224 3.53 11.33 9.70
C LEU A 224 2.33 10.40 9.83
N THR A 225 1.66 10.37 10.98
CA THR A 225 0.51 9.48 11.24
C THR A 225 0.85 8.02 10.91
N CYS A 226 2.04 7.56 11.33
CA CYS A 226 2.47 6.18 11.14
C CYS A 226 1.56 5.23 11.92
N ILE A 227 0.61 4.60 11.22
CA ILE A 227 -0.38 3.69 11.81
C ILE A 227 0.30 2.47 12.44
N ASP A 228 1.25 1.86 11.72
CA ASP A 228 2.03 0.71 12.22
C ASP A 228 2.82 1.05 13.50
N CYS A 229 3.27 2.29 13.65
CA CYS A 229 4.01 2.74 14.82
C CYS A 229 3.13 2.73 16.09
N ALA A 230 1.84 3.06 15.98
CA ALA A 230 0.91 2.96 17.12
C ALA A 230 0.71 1.52 17.58
N LEU A 231 0.58 0.59 16.62
CA LEU A 231 0.50 -0.83 16.93
C LEU A 231 1.78 -1.32 17.62
N SER A 232 2.95 -0.99 17.07
CA SER A 232 4.25 -1.34 17.64
C SER A 232 4.44 -0.78 19.06
N LEU A 233 4.03 0.46 19.32
CA LEU A 233 4.05 1.04 20.66
C LEU A 233 3.21 0.23 21.63
N GLY A 234 1.98 -0.13 21.24
CA GLY A 234 1.12 -0.98 22.07
C GLY A 234 1.75 -2.34 22.35
N ILE A 235 2.40 -2.95 21.35
CA ILE A 235 3.11 -4.23 21.50
C ILE A 235 4.29 -4.10 22.48
N ILE A 236 5.14 -3.09 22.34
CA ILE A 236 6.30 -2.87 23.23
C ILE A 236 5.84 -2.62 24.66
N TYR A 237 4.84 -1.75 24.85
CA TYR A 237 4.32 -1.47 26.18
C TYR A 237 3.69 -2.72 26.82
N LYS A 238 3.02 -3.58 26.05
CA LYS A 238 2.46 -4.85 26.55
C LYS A 238 3.54 -5.87 26.91
N ASN A 239 4.48 -6.13 26.00
CA ASN A 239 5.37 -7.29 26.08
C ASN A 239 6.65 -6.99 26.86
N ASN A 240 7.26 -5.82 26.62
CA ASN A 240 8.61 -5.51 27.09
C ASN A 240 8.57 -4.62 28.33
N ILE A 241 7.80 -3.53 28.29
CA ILE A 241 7.70 -2.58 29.41
C ILE A 241 6.67 -3.03 30.46
N LYS A 242 5.68 -3.84 30.05
CA LYS A 242 4.54 -4.29 30.87
C LYS A 242 3.70 -3.15 31.47
N ASP A 243 3.65 -2.01 30.77
CA ASP A 243 2.74 -0.90 31.07
C ASP A 243 1.46 -1.09 30.24
N TYR A 244 0.48 -1.77 30.83
CA TYR A 244 -0.74 -2.15 30.13
C TYR A 244 -1.66 -0.96 29.84
N ASP A 245 -1.63 0.10 30.65
CA ASP A 245 -2.41 1.31 30.40
C ASP A 245 -1.89 2.05 29.18
N LYS A 246 -0.57 2.20 29.04
CA LYS A 246 0.03 2.74 27.81
C LYS A 246 -0.21 1.81 26.62
N ALA A 247 -0.17 0.49 26.81
CA ALA A 247 -0.51 -0.44 25.74
C ALA A 247 -1.95 -0.23 25.23
N ILE A 248 -2.92 -0.13 26.15
CA ILE A 248 -4.32 0.17 25.84
C ILE A 248 -4.43 1.51 25.11
N TYR A 249 -3.76 2.55 25.61
CA TYR A 249 -3.76 3.88 25.01
C TYR A 249 -3.32 3.85 23.54
N TRP A 250 -2.18 3.21 23.25
CA TRP A 250 -1.64 3.12 21.90
C TRP A 250 -2.47 2.23 20.98
N TYR A 251 -3.00 1.10 21.48
CA TYR A 251 -3.94 0.32 20.69
C TYR A 251 -5.19 1.13 20.33
N LYS A 252 -5.79 1.86 21.28
CA LYS A 252 -6.96 2.72 20.98
C LYS A 252 -6.65 3.80 19.94
N LYS A 253 -5.44 4.37 19.94
CA LYS A 253 -5.00 5.31 18.89
C LYS A 253 -4.92 4.64 17.52
N GLY A 254 -4.36 3.44 17.43
CA GLY A 254 -4.33 2.66 16.17
C GLY A 254 -5.75 2.32 15.67
N ILE A 255 -6.65 1.93 16.56
CA ILE A 255 -8.06 1.65 16.23
C ILE A 255 -8.75 2.88 15.64
N LYS A 256 -8.51 4.07 16.21
CA LYS A 256 -9.08 5.33 15.71
C LYS A 256 -8.62 5.65 14.28
N LEU A 257 -7.44 5.18 13.89
CA LEU A 257 -6.89 5.31 12.53
C LEU A 257 -7.27 4.15 11.60
N GLY A 258 -8.13 3.23 12.06
CA GLY A 258 -8.61 2.10 11.25
C GLY A 258 -7.73 0.86 11.29
N ASP A 259 -6.74 0.75 12.19
CA ASP A 259 -5.93 -0.47 12.30
C ASP A 259 -6.69 -1.58 13.03
N ALA A 260 -7.21 -2.55 12.29
CA ALA A 260 -7.95 -3.66 12.87
C ALA A 260 -7.06 -4.59 13.72
N ARG A 261 -5.74 -4.66 13.44
CA ARG A 261 -4.78 -5.43 14.24
C ARG A 261 -4.65 -4.86 15.65
N ALA A 262 -4.87 -3.55 15.83
CA ALA A 262 -4.88 -2.93 17.16
C ALA A 262 -6.13 -3.35 17.96
N ILE A 263 -7.30 -3.51 17.33
CA ILE A 263 -8.52 -4.05 17.96
C ILE A 263 -8.24 -5.47 18.48
N GLN A 264 -7.63 -6.30 17.62
CA GLN A 264 -7.24 -7.66 17.92
C GLN A 264 -6.35 -7.75 19.17
N ASN A 265 -5.28 -6.94 19.17
CA ASN A 265 -4.29 -6.93 20.25
C ASN A 265 -4.86 -6.39 21.55
N LEU A 266 -5.79 -5.42 21.48
CA LEU A 266 -6.47 -4.89 22.67
C LEU A 266 -7.38 -5.95 23.30
N GLY A 267 -8.16 -6.68 22.50
CA GLY A 267 -8.95 -7.81 23.01
C GLY A 267 -8.08 -8.87 23.67
N PHE A 268 -6.96 -9.23 23.03
CA PHE A 268 -6.00 -10.21 23.57
C PHE A 268 -5.32 -9.73 24.86
N LEU A 269 -4.99 -8.45 24.98
CA LEU A 269 -4.45 -7.87 26.20
C LEU A 269 -5.44 -8.00 27.37
N TYR A 270 -6.71 -7.67 27.15
CA TYR A 270 -7.74 -7.82 28.17
C TYR A 270 -7.95 -9.27 28.59
N GLU A 271 -7.93 -10.21 27.64
CA GLU A 271 -8.10 -11.63 27.95
C GLU A 271 -6.92 -12.20 28.75
N THR A 272 -5.68 -11.88 28.36
CA THR A 272 -4.51 -12.64 28.81
C THR A 272 -3.65 -11.95 29.87
N LYS A 273 -3.71 -10.62 29.98
CA LYS A 273 -2.87 -9.86 30.94
C LYS A 273 -3.70 -9.17 32.02
N LEU A 274 -4.94 -8.81 31.70
CA LEU A 274 -5.84 -8.10 32.61
C LEU A 274 -7.00 -8.98 33.11
N ASN A 275 -7.08 -10.23 32.65
CA ASN A 275 -8.11 -11.21 33.04
C ASN A 275 -9.55 -10.65 32.98
N ASN A 276 -9.83 -9.81 31.98
CA ASN A 276 -11.12 -9.14 31.81
C ASN A 276 -11.84 -9.66 30.56
N ASN A 277 -12.47 -10.82 30.70
CA ASN A 277 -13.19 -11.48 29.60
C ASN A 277 -14.31 -10.60 29.03
N LYS A 278 -15.02 -9.82 29.86
CA LYS A 278 -16.09 -8.91 29.40
C LYS A 278 -15.56 -7.88 28.39
N LYS A 279 -14.44 -7.22 28.70
CA LYS A 279 -13.80 -6.26 27.78
C LYS A 279 -13.17 -6.97 26.58
N ALA A 280 -12.57 -8.15 26.77
CA ALA A 280 -12.03 -8.93 25.66
C ALA A 280 -13.12 -9.29 24.62
N ILE A 281 -14.26 -9.82 25.08
CA ILE A 281 -15.43 -10.15 24.24
C ILE A 281 -15.92 -8.91 23.50
N TYR A 282 -16.05 -7.77 24.18
CA TYR A 282 -16.46 -6.51 23.56
C TYR A 282 -15.55 -6.13 22.37
N TRP A 283 -14.23 -6.18 22.55
CA TRP A 283 -13.29 -5.86 21.48
C TRP A 283 -13.27 -6.91 20.36
N TYR A 284 -13.40 -8.21 20.70
CA TYR A 284 -13.50 -9.25 19.68
C TYR A 284 -14.79 -9.14 18.86
N LYS A 285 -15.92 -8.77 19.45
CA LYS A 285 -17.15 -8.48 18.69
C LYS A 285 -16.94 -7.33 17.71
N LYS A 286 -16.24 -6.25 18.11
CA LYS A 286 -15.89 -5.16 17.19
C LYS A 286 -15.00 -5.62 16.03
N ALA A 287 -14.08 -6.56 16.27
CA ALA A 287 -13.20 -7.09 15.25
C ALA A 287 -13.92 -7.97 14.19
N LEU A 288 -15.15 -8.41 14.41
CA LEU A 288 -15.91 -9.24 13.45
C LEU A 288 -16.19 -8.51 12.12
N ASN A 289 -16.26 -7.18 12.15
CA ASN A 289 -16.52 -6.33 10.99
C ASN A 289 -15.23 -5.84 10.31
N THR A 290 -14.11 -6.53 10.53
CA THR A 290 -12.79 -6.13 10.01
C THR A 290 -12.04 -7.32 9.40
N GLU A 291 -10.90 -7.07 8.77
CA GLU A 291 -10.06 -8.10 8.15
C GLU A 291 -9.54 -9.15 9.15
N VAL A 292 -9.49 -8.83 10.45
CA VAL A 292 -9.06 -9.77 11.51
C VAL A 292 -10.20 -10.64 12.09
N ARG A 293 -11.37 -10.65 11.44
CA ARG A 293 -12.57 -11.37 11.93
C ARG A 293 -12.35 -12.83 12.24
N ASN A 294 -11.53 -13.54 11.45
CA ASN A 294 -11.32 -14.98 11.63
C ASN A 294 -10.65 -15.28 12.98
N MET A 295 -9.72 -14.43 13.42
CA MET A 295 -9.11 -14.58 14.74
C MET A 295 -10.12 -14.22 15.83
N ALA A 296 -10.91 -13.16 15.64
CA ALA A 296 -11.94 -12.76 16.60
C ALA A 296 -12.96 -13.87 16.85
N LYS A 297 -13.46 -14.52 15.79
CA LYS A 297 -14.34 -15.70 15.84
C LYS A 297 -13.73 -16.82 16.70
N ARG A 298 -12.46 -17.18 16.46
CA ARG A 298 -11.76 -18.21 17.24
C ARG A 298 -11.68 -17.86 18.73
N ARG A 299 -11.36 -16.59 19.07
CA ARG A 299 -11.25 -16.14 20.47
C ARG A 299 -12.61 -16.09 21.16
N LEU A 300 -13.66 -15.61 20.49
CA LEU A 300 -15.02 -15.61 21.03
C LEU A 300 -15.53 -17.03 21.31
N LYS A 301 -15.27 -17.99 20.40
CA LYS A 301 -15.61 -19.40 20.62
C LYS A 301 -14.91 -19.95 21.86
N LYS A 302 -13.61 -19.65 22.03
CA LYS A 302 -12.82 -20.08 23.20
C LYS A 302 -13.40 -19.50 24.51
N LEU A 303 -13.99 -18.31 24.46
CA LEU A 303 -14.62 -17.65 25.61
C LEU A 303 -16.09 -18.04 25.80
N GLY A 304 -16.60 -19.06 25.07
CA GLY A 304 -17.97 -19.55 25.21
C GLY A 304 -19.04 -18.60 24.64
N VAL A 305 -18.67 -17.69 23.74
CA VAL A 305 -19.59 -16.69 23.17
C VAL A 305 -19.98 -17.09 21.76
N SER A 306 -21.29 -17.18 21.48
CA SER A 306 -21.82 -17.27 20.12
C SER A 306 -21.72 -15.91 19.40
N TYR A 307 -21.41 -15.94 18.11
CA TYR A 307 -21.14 -14.76 17.26
C TYR A 307 -21.64 -14.95 15.83
N GLU A 308 -22.58 -15.88 15.64
CA GLU A 308 -23.33 -16.06 14.40
C GLU A 308 -24.13 -14.80 14.04
#